data_AF-A0AAE9D1P5-F1
#
_entry.id   AF-A0AAE9D1P5-F1
#
_cell.length_a   1.000
_cell.length_b   1.000
_cell.length_c   1.000
_cell.angle_alpha   90.00
_cell.angle_beta   90.00
_cell.angle_gamma   90.00
#
_symmetry.space_group_name_H-M   'P 1'
#
loop_
_entity.id
_entity.type
_entity.pdbx_description
1 polymer ?
#
loop_
_entity_poly.entity_id
_entity_poly.type
_entity_poly.pdbx_seq_one_letter_code
_entity_poly.pdbx_strand_id
1 'polypeptide(L)'
;MMNVLINRMEGTVAQGISLKRFKNCVYKVALDLENAGKISEKFPETSTSSSVKISYCYLCPNGEKRSEMRNVKTQEARIVLLIGRILLEKLTIKEAISLFNPSESLFSCRFHYSESFEKILNTCEIANPYKVAPWELTKEVMDLVTAIWPGIDENEFSRILKGFLRANKFLKSLLNLDYKQSRIAPKRIHPDSNILENSENVPKIPKISTGNPKKYKCSICSEFKNSEKISGFRLNGQEYLIAVGMVLGEVWTDEQAKNFISSINGKLRISICEIHRFEINCTILQSLKIENIHQLKFCSFSLFDNLMEISRKFCPNLTMSRFFLNFFHFSTGKKNISKSRSAYLEYYEKLHSGENTEKKLCHLE
;
A
#
# COMPACT_ATOMS: atom_id res chain seq x y z
N MET A 1 22.82 3.43 -33.84
CA MET A 1 22.60 2.88 -32.48
C MET A 1 21.27 2.09 -32.39
N MET A 2 20.16 2.60 -32.94
CA MET A 2 18.85 1.92 -32.99
C MET A 2 18.86 0.61 -33.81
N ASN A 3 19.54 0.58 -34.96
CA ASN A 3 19.67 -0.63 -35.80
C ASN A 3 20.50 -1.75 -35.14
N VAL A 4 21.39 -1.41 -34.21
CA VAL A 4 22.22 -2.39 -33.47
C VAL A 4 21.41 -3.08 -32.36
N LEU A 5 20.44 -2.37 -31.77
CA LEU A 5 19.51 -2.93 -30.78
C LEU A 5 18.42 -3.80 -31.44
N ILE A 6 17.97 -3.44 -32.64
CA ILE A 6 17.00 -4.24 -33.41
C ILE A 6 17.64 -5.56 -33.86
N ASN A 7 18.86 -5.53 -34.42
CA ASN A 7 19.53 -6.74 -34.92
C ASN A 7 20.01 -7.71 -33.82
N ARG A 8 20.20 -7.24 -32.57
CA ARG A 8 20.55 -8.12 -31.43
C ARG A 8 19.36 -8.85 -30.80
N MET A 9 18.13 -8.43 -31.12
CA MET A 9 16.90 -8.97 -30.51
C MET A 9 16.09 -9.88 -31.44
N GLU A 10 16.46 -9.97 -32.72
CA GLU A 10 15.85 -10.93 -33.65
C GLU A 10 16.19 -12.39 -33.33
N GLY A 11 17.23 -12.64 -32.52
CA GLY A 11 17.63 -13.98 -32.07
C GLY A 11 16.85 -14.55 -30.86
N THR A 12 15.97 -13.78 -30.23
CA THR A 12 15.33 -14.15 -28.94
C THR A 12 13.81 -14.04 -28.92
N VAL A 13 13.16 -14.04 -30.09
CA VAL A 13 11.69 -14.05 -30.16
C VAL A 13 11.17 -15.49 -30.25
N ALA A 14 11.15 -16.15 -29.10
CA ALA A 14 10.22 -17.24 -28.84
C ALA A 14 9.44 -16.92 -27.57
N GLN A 15 8.12 -16.76 -27.75
CA GLN A 15 7.06 -16.59 -26.74
C GLN A 15 6.72 -15.17 -26.28
N GLY A 16 5.57 -14.69 -26.77
CA GLY A 16 4.58 -14.02 -25.92
C GLY A 16 4.15 -12.60 -26.32
N ILE A 17 5.01 -11.79 -26.92
CA ILE A 17 4.64 -10.43 -27.35
C ILE A 17 4.66 -10.38 -28.86
N SER A 18 3.49 -10.16 -29.48
CA SER A 18 3.40 -9.90 -30.93
C SER A 18 4.41 -8.82 -31.30
N LEU A 19 5.39 -9.17 -32.14
CA LEU A 19 6.43 -8.26 -32.64
C LEU A 19 5.83 -6.95 -33.20
N LYS A 20 4.58 -7.01 -33.70
CA LYS A 20 3.79 -5.86 -34.18
C LYS A 20 3.39 -4.91 -33.05
N ARG A 21 2.99 -5.41 -31.87
CA ARG A 21 2.63 -4.60 -30.69
C ARG A 21 3.86 -3.93 -30.08
N PHE A 22 5.00 -4.64 -30.02
CA PHE A 22 6.25 -4.08 -29.52
C PHE A 22 6.82 -3.03 -30.47
N LYS A 23 6.86 -3.31 -31.79
CA LYS A 23 7.26 -2.33 -32.81
C LYS A 23 6.39 -1.08 -32.78
N ASN A 24 5.07 -1.21 -32.63
CA ASN A 24 4.18 -0.06 -32.52
C ASN A 24 4.43 0.78 -31.24
N CYS A 25 4.82 0.15 -30.13
CA CYS A 25 5.11 0.86 -28.89
C CYS A 25 6.44 1.63 -28.98
N VAL A 26 7.47 1.02 -29.56
CA VAL A 26 8.78 1.67 -29.77
C VAL A 26 8.69 2.77 -30.83
N TYR A 27 7.94 2.56 -31.92
CA TYR A 27 7.70 3.59 -32.94
C TYR A 27 6.93 4.78 -32.37
N LYS A 28 5.91 4.55 -31.55
CA LYS A 28 5.13 5.62 -30.93
C LYS A 28 5.99 6.48 -29.99
N VAL A 29 6.84 5.85 -29.17
CA VAL A 29 7.78 6.56 -28.30
C VAL A 29 8.83 7.36 -29.10
N ALA A 30 9.31 6.82 -30.23
CA ALA A 30 10.24 7.55 -31.11
C ALA A 30 9.56 8.76 -31.79
N LEU A 31 8.31 8.59 -32.27
CA LEU A 31 7.53 9.67 -32.87
C LEU A 31 7.19 10.77 -31.85
N ASP A 32 6.86 10.38 -30.62
CA ASP A 32 6.56 11.32 -29.53
C ASP A 32 7.82 12.13 -29.12
N LEU A 33 9.01 11.54 -29.25
CA LEU A 33 10.29 12.21 -29.02
C LEU A 33 10.70 13.15 -30.16
N GLU A 34 10.43 12.79 -31.42
CA GLU A 34 10.67 13.66 -32.58
C GLU A 34 9.70 14.85 -32.64
N ASN A 35 8.44 14.62 -32.27
CA ASN A 35 7.41 15.68 -32.21
C ASN A 35 7.65 16.66 -31.05
N ALA A 36 8.25 16.20 -29.96
CA ALA A 36 8.67 17.08 -28.85
C ALA A 36 9.82 18.03 -29.24
N GLY A 37 10.51 17.78 -30.35
CA GLY A 37 11.63 18.59 -30.84
C GLY A 37 11.27 19.74 -31.81
N LYS A 38 9.99 19.92 -32.18
CA LYS A 38 9.59 20.82 -33.29
C LYS A 38 8.70 22.02 -32.92
N ILE A 39 8.65 22.45 -31.67
CA ILE A 39 7.96 23.71 -31.30
C ILE A 39 8.99 24.71 -30.77
N SER A 40 9.44 25.60 -31.66
CA SER A 40 10.17 26.82 -31.36
C SER A 40 9.34 28.01 -31.83
N GLU A 41 8.92 28.90 -30.94
CA GLU A 41 9.44 30.28 -30.92
C GLU A 41 8.85 31.16 -29.80
N LYS A 42 9.77 31.95 -29.22
CA LYS A 42 9.65 33.20 -28.45
C LYS A 42 9.53 33.13 -26.92
N PHE A 43 10.69 33.39 -26.30
CA PHE A 43 10.96 33.76 -24.90
C PHE A 43 10.26 35.07 -24.48
N PRO A 44 10.04 35.28 -23.17
CA PRO A 44 11.04 36.02 -22.40
C PRO A 44 11.67 35.19 -21.29
N GLU A 45 12.97 35.44 -21.10
CA GLU A 45 13.81 34.88 -20.06
C GLU A 45 13.26 35.20 -18.67
N THR A 46 13.09 34.17 -17.83
CA THR A 46 13.59 34.12 -16.44
C THR A 46 13.17 32.83 -15.75
N SER A 47 14.07 32.34 -14.90
CA SER A 47 14.00 31.17 -14.01
C SER A 47 14.39 29.81 -14.61
N THR A 48 15.43 29.27 -13.99
CA THR A 48 16.09 27.98 -14.21
C THR A 48 15.11 26.81 -14.14
N SER A 49 14.68 26.32 -15.30
CA SER A 49 13.98 25.04 -15.45
C SER A 49 14.97 23.90 -15.19
N SER A 50 15.04 23.41 -13.95
CA SER A 50 15.72 22.14 -13.66
C SER A 50 14.94 21.02 -14.35
N SER A 51 15.49 20.44 -15.41
CA SER A 51 14.89 19.28 -16.09
C SER A 51 14.69 18.14 -15.08
N VAL A 52 13.43 17.76 -14.87
CA VAL A 52 13.09 16.75 -13.87
C VAL A 52 13.54 15.38 -14.38
N LYS A 53 14.63 14.86 -13.83
CA LYS A 53 15.16 13.53 -14.21
C LYS A 53 14.20 12.43 -13.73
N ILE A 54 13.54 11.78 -14.68
CA ILE A 54 12.71 10.59 -14.46
C ILE A 54 13.62 9.37 -14.32
N SER A 55 13.27 8.44 -13.44
CA SER A 55 13.92 7.14 -13.29
C SER A 55 12.85 6.05 -13.39
N TYR A 56 13.24 4.86 -13.84
CA TYR A 56 12.31 3.74 -14.02
C TYR A 56 12.52 2.68 -12.96
N CYS A 57 11.43 2.10 -12.50
CA CYS A 57 11.48 0.99 -11.57
C CYS A 57 11.99 -0.26 -12.28
N TYR A 58 12.95 -0.97 -11.69
CA TYR A 58 13.43 -2.23 -12.29
C TYR A 58 12.49 -3.43 -12.03
N LEU A 59 11.43 -3.25 -11.24
CA LEU A 59 10.49 -4.31 -10.82
C LEU A 59 9.07 -4.14 -11.40
N CYS A 60 8.79 -2.99 -12.03
CA CYS A 60 7.50 -2.68 -12.64
C CYS A 60 7.67 -1.62 -13.75
N PRO A 61 6.70 -1.46 -14.67
CA PRO A 61 6.83 -0.50 -15.77
C PRO A 61 6.74 0.98 -15.35
N ASN A 62 6.59 1.29 -14.06
CA ASN A 62 6.38 2.65 -13.60
C ASN A 62 7.68 3.48 -13.66
N GLY A 63 7.60 4.63 -14.32
CA GLY A 63 8.59 5.70 -14.25
C GLY A 63 8.13 6.80 -13.29
N GLU A 64 9.03 7.28 -12.44
CA GLU A 64 8.75 8.29 -11.42
C GLU A 64 9.88 9.32 -11.34
N LYS A 65 9.61 10.46 -10.70
CA LYS A 65 10.67 11.43 -10.40
C LYS A 65 11.72 10.75 -9.52
N ARG A 66 13.00 11.02 -9.77
CA ARG A 66 14.11 10.40 -9.01
C ARG A 66 14.01 10.59 -7.49
N SER A 67 13.35 11.67 -7.02
CA SER A 67 13.07 11.92 -5.59
C SER A 67 12.08 10.93 -4.96
N GLU A 68 11.18 10.36 -5.76
CA GLU A 68 10.13 9.44 -5.31
C GLU A 68 10.57 7.98 -5.36
N MET A 69 11.70 7.70 -6.01
CA MET A 69 12.28 6.37 -6.12
C MET A 69 13.36 6.11 -5.07
N ARG A 70 13.62 4.83 -4.76
CA ARG A 70 14.72 4.40 -3.90
C ARG A 70 15.80 3.74 -4.74
N ASN A 71 17.05 4.12 -4.51
CA ASN A 71 18.19 3.42 -5.09
C ASN A 71 18.42 2.10 -4.34
N VAL A 72 18.52 0.99 -5.08
CA VAL A 72 18.73 -0.35 -4.53
C VAL A 72 20.22 -0.71 -4.56
N LYS A 73 20.93 -0.20 -3.55
CA LYS A 73 22.40 -0.23 -3.49
C LYS A 73 22.99 -1.59 -3.14
N THR A 74 22.37 -2.34 -2.23
CA THR A 74 22.95 -3.55 -1.64
C THR A 74 22.28 -4.81 -2.17
N GLN A 75 23.06 -5.90 -2.27
CA GLN A 75 22.53 -7.24 -2.56
C GLN A 75 21.49 -7.66 -1.51
N GLU A 76 21.72 -7.35 -0.23
CA GLU A 76 20.76 -7.57 0.87
C GLU A 76 19.38 -6.92 0.59
N ALA A 77 19.34 -5.72 0.03
CA ALA A 77 18.08 -5.08 -0.33
C ALA A 77 17.43 -5.71 -1.57
N ARG A 78 18.26 -6.13 -2.55
CA ARG A 78 17.78 -6.77 -3.77
C ARG A 78 17.14 -8.12 -3.48
N ILE A 79 17.79 -8.98 -2.68
CA ILE A 79 17.25 -10.31 -2.38
C ILE A 79 15.87 -10.20 -1.73
N VAL A 80 15.68 -9.31 -0.75
CA VAL A 80 14.38 -9.10 -0.10
C VAL A 80 13.31 -8.65 -1.11
N LEU A 81 13.64 -7.73 -2.01
CA LEU A 81 12.69 -7.29 -3.03
C LEU A 81 12.37 -8.42 -4.02
N LEU A 82 13.37 -9.16 -4.51
CA LEU A 82 13.18 -10.20 -5.51
C LEU A 82 12.39 -11.40 -4.96
N ILE A 83 12.70 -11.85 -3.75
CA ILE A 83 11.95 -12.93 -3.07
C ILE A 83 10.48 -12.53 -2.93
N GLY A 84 10.19 -11.32 -2.45
CA GLY A 84 8.81 -10.87 -2.32
C GLY A 84 8.08 -10.80 -3.65
N ARG A 85 8.76 -10.44 -4.76
CA ARG A 85 8.15 -10.44 -6.10
C ARG A 85 7.89 -11.84 -6.65
N ILE A 86 8.74 -12.82 -6.34
CA ILE A 86 8.49 -14.23 -6.68
C ILE A 86 7.28 -14.75 -5.91
N LEU A 87 7.22 -14.51 -4.60
CA LEU A 87 6.09 -14.92 -3.75
C LEU A 87 4.76 -14.24 -4.15
N LEU A 88 4.82 -13.11 -4.84
CA LEU A 88 3.66 -12.42 -5.43
C LEU A 88 3.34 -12.89 -6.86
N GLU A 89 4.07 -13.89 -7.36
CA GLU A 89 3.97 -14.42 -8.72
C GLU A 89 4.16 -13.34 -9.79
N LYS A 90 4.99 -12.32 -9.50
CA LYS A 90 5.30 -11.22 -10.42
C LYS A 90 6.66 -11.34 -11.07
N LEU A 91 7.43 -12.35 -10.67
CA LEU A 91 8.77 -12.59 -11.18
C LEU A 91 9.07 -14.08 -11.08
N THR A 92 9.71 -14.64 -12.09
CA THR A 92 10.24 -16.00 -12.03
C THR A 92 11.60 -16.02 -11.31
N ILE A 93 12.00 -17.19 -10.81
CA ILE A 93 13.34 -17.38 -10.21
C ILE A 93 14.45 -17.02 -11.20
N LYS A 94 14.30 -17.41 -12.48
CA LYS A 94 15.29 -17.14 -13.53
C LYS A 94 15.46 -15.64 -13.77
N GLU A 95 14.36 -14.89 -13.85
CA GLU A 95 14.41 -13.43 -13.98
C GLU A 95 15.03 -12.81 -12.72
N ALA A 96 14.68 -13.28 -11.54
CA ALA A 96 15.25 -12.78 -10.29
C ALA A 96 16.76 -12.95 -10.21
N ILE A 97 17.29 -14.11 -10.60
CA ILE A 97 18.74 -14.36 -10.69
C ILE A 97 19.41 -13.34 -11.62
N SER A 98 18.80 -13.06 -12.79
CA SER A 98 19.36 -12.06 -13.72
C SER A 98 19.37 -10.64 -13.17
N LEU A 99 18.42 -10.31 -12.28
CA LEU A 99 18.25 -8.99 -11.68
C LEU A 99 19.01 -8.81 -10.35
N PHE A 100 19.64 -9.86 -9.83
CA PHE A 100 20.31 -9.83 -8.53
C PHE A 100 21.65 -9.06 -8.57
N ASN A 101 22.42 -9.25 -9.66
CA ASN A 101 23.77 -8.67 -9.83
C ASN A 101 23.91 -7.78 -11.08
N PRO A 102 23.10 -6.74 -11.26
CA PRO A 102 23.27 -5.83 -12.38
C PRO A 102 24.52 -4.96 -12.22
N SER A 103 25.13 -4.63 -13.35
CA SER A 103 26.25 -3.69 -13.47
C SER A 103 25.86 -2.22 -13.23
N GLU A 104 24.56 -1.92 -13.23
CA GLU A 104 24.04 -0.55 -13.16
C GLU A 104 23.30 -0.23 -11.85
N SER A 105 23.18 1.07 -11.57
CA SER A 105 22.39 1.58 -10.45
C SER A 105 20.89 1.32 -10.64
N LEU A 106 20.32 0.43 -9.83
CA LEU A 106 18.89 0.14 -9.84
C LEU A 106 18.07 1.12 -9.00
N PHE A 107 16.84 1.39 -9.46
CA PHE A 107 15.84 2.15 -8.73
C PHE A 107 14.54 1.37 -8.58
N SER A 108 13.93 1.42 -7.41
CA SER A 108 12.64 0.77 -7.14
C SER A 108 11.64 1.72 -6.49
N CYS A 109 10.36 1.52 -6.82
CA CYS A 109 9.26 2.22 -6.17
C CYS A 109 9.23 1.90 -4.68
N ARG A 110 8.93 2.90 -3.84
CA ARG A 110 8.81 2.70 -2.38
C ARG A 110 7.77 1.64 -2.02
N PHE A 111 6.73 1.49 -2.83
CA PHE A 111 5.69 0.49 -2.65
C PHE A 111 6.23 -0.94 -2.66
N HIS A 112 7.19 -1.29 -3.53
CA HIS A 112 7.73 -2.64 -3.59
C HIS A 112 8.51 -3.03 -2.35
N TYR A 113 9.07 -2.06 -1.61
CA TYR A 113 9.72 -2.36 -0.35
C TYR A 113 8.74 -2.85 0.71
N SER A 114 7.58 -2.21 0.83
CA SER A 114 6.55 -2.66 1.78
C SER A 114 5.88 -3.94 1.29
N GLU A 115 5.49 -3.99 0.01
CA GLU A 115 4.80 -5.13 -0.58
C GLU A 115 5.63 -6.42 -0.49
N SER A 116 6.91 -6.35 -0.86
CA SER A 116 7.81 -7.51 -0.84
C SER A 116 8.10 -7.97 0.58
N PHE A 117 8.37 -7.02 1.48
CA PHE A 117 8.70 -7.34 2.87
C PHE A 117 7.49 -7.90 3.62
N GLU A 118 6.29 -7.32 3.46
CA GLU A 118 5.05 -7.85 4.04
C GLU A 118 4.76 -9.26 3.52
N LYS A 119 4.91 -9.50 2.21
CA LYS A 119 4.64 -10.83 1.66
C LYS A 119 5.57 -11.89 2.25
N ILE A 120 6.86 -11.59 2.43
CA ILE A 120 7.81 -12.52 3.06
C ILE A 120 7.37 -12.81 4.50
N LEU A 121 7.11 -11.78 5.30
CA LEU A 121 6.68 -11.96 6.69
C LEU A 121 5.41 -12.78 6.80
N ASN A 122 4.41 -12.51 5.96
CA ASN A 122 3.15 -13.24 5.95
C ASN A 122 3.34 -14.70 5.53
N THR A 123 4.21 -14.96 4.55
CA THR A 123 4.51 -16.34 4.09
C THR A 123 5.21 -17.13 5.19
N CYS A 124 6.02 -16.46 6.01
CA CYS A 124 6.66 -17.05 7.17
C CYS A 124 5.83 -16.98 8.46
N GLU A 125 4.61 -16.43 8.40
CA GLU A 125 3.75 -16.19 9.57
C GLU A 125 4.42 -15.36 10.69
N ILE A 126 5.37 -14.49 10.34
CA ILE A 126 6.13 -13.67 11.28
C ILE A 126 5.31 -12.45 11.71
N ALA A 127 4.82 -12.49 12.95
CA ALA A 127 4.09 -11.37 13.54
C ALA A 127 4.98 -10.15 13.89
N ASN A 128 6.23 -10.37 14.28
CA ASN A 128 7.15 -9.31 14.72
C ASN A 128 8.44 -9.23 13.89
N PRO A 129 8.51 -8.31 12.92
CA PRO A 129 9.66 -8.21 12.02
C PRO A 129 10.94 -7.64 12.66
N TYR A 130 10.90 -7.18 13.91
CA TYR A 130 12.13 -6.84 14.64
C TYR A 130 12.81 -8.05 15.28
N LYS A 131 12.07 -9.14 15.47
CA LYS A 131 12.50 -10.32 16.20
C LYS A 131 12.51 -11.58 15.35
N VAL A 132 12.46 -11.46 14.02
CA VAL A 132 12.56 -12.57 13.06
C VAL A 132 13.60 -13.57 13.53
N ALA A 133 13.20 -14.74 13.98
CA ALA A 133 14.11 -15.80 14.36
C ALA A 133 14.43 -16.66 13.13
N PRO A 134 15.62 -17.27 13.04
CA PRO A 134 15.99 -18.12 11.91
C PRO A 134 14.97 -19.25 11.68
N TRP A 135 14.48 -19.88 12.75
CA TRP A 135 13.51 -20.98 12.68
C TRP A 135 12.09 -20.56 12.29
N GLU A 136 11.79 -19.25 12.25
CA GLU A 136 10.51 -18.75 11.72
C GLU A 136 10.52 -18.67 10.19
N LEU A 137 11.69 -18.82 9.54
CA LEU A 137 11.78 -18.78 8.09
C LEU A 137 11.32 -20.11 7.51
N THR A 138 10.31 -20.06 6.64
CA THR A 138 9.79 -21.28 6.00
C THR A 138 10.77 -21.81 4.98
N LYS A 139 10.72 -23.13 4.78
CA LYS A 139 11.51 -23.82 3.75
C LYS A 139 11.28 -23.21 2.37
N GLU A 140 10.03 -22.88 2.03
CA GLU A 140 9.68 -22.21 0.76
C GLU A 140 10.49 -20.93 0.55
N VAL A 141 10.54 -20.05 1.56
CA VAL A 141 11.29 -18.79 1.46
C VAL A 141 12.80 -19.05 1.37
N MET A 142 13.32 -20.01 2.13
CA MET A 142 14.75 -20.32 2.14
C MET A 142 15.23 -21.02 0.86
N ASP A 143 14.40 -21.86 0.25
CA ASP A 143 14.68 -22.47 -1.05
C ASP A 143 14.83 -21.39 -2.12
N LEU A 144 13.97 -20.36 -2.11
CA LEU A 144 14.08 -19.21 -3.00
C LEU A 144 15.33 -18.36 -2.74
N VAL A 145 15.68 -18.14 -1.47
CA VAL A 145 16.89 -17.40 -1.08
C VAL A 145 18.13 -18.12 -1.61
N THR A 146 18.21 -19.43 -1.39
CA THR A 146 19.33 -20.27 -1.82
C THR A 146 19.44 -20.32 -3.35
N ALA A 147 18.31 -20.33 -4.06
CA ALA A 147 18.29 -20.33 -5.52
C ALA A 147 18.84 -19.02 -6.12
N ILE A 148 18.62 -17.87 -5.47
CA ILE A 148 19.08 -16.56 -5.98
C ILE A 148 20.48 -16.21 -5.46
N TRP A 149 20.74 -16.47 -4.18
CA TRP A 149 22.00 -16.16 -3.51
C TRP A 149 22.50 -17.40 -2.74
N PRO A 150 23.20 -18.31 -3.42
CA PRO A 150 23.73 -19.51 -2.80
C PRO A 150 24.67 -19.18 -1.62
N GLY A 151 24.58 -19.96 -0.55
CA GLY A 151 25.42 -19.82 0.64
C GLY A 151 24.85 -18.93 1.74
N ILE A 152 23.64 -18.37 1.58
CA ILE A 152 22.91 -17.67 2.64
C ILE A 152 22.10 -18.69 3.44
N ASP A 153 22.38 -18.78 4.74
CA ASP A 153 21.60 -19.61 5.68
C ASP A 153 20.47 -18.81 6.34
N GLU A 154 19.66 -19.47 7.17
CA GLU A 154 18.52 -18.88 7.87
C GLU A 154 18.94 -17.76 8.83
N ASN A 155 20.12 -17.90 9.46
CA ASN A 155 20.65 -16.89 10.38
C ASN A 155 20.97 -15.60 9.64
N GLU A 156 21.65 -15.74 8.51
CA GLU A 156 22.07 -14.64 7.67
C GLU A 156 20.87 -13.98 7.01
N PHE A 157 19.90 -14.76 6.51
CA PHE A 157 18.68 -14.17 5.94
C PHE A 157 17.81 -13.47 6.98
N SER A 158 17.70 -14.02 8.19
CA SER A 158 17.07 -13.35 9.34
C SER A 158 17.73 -12.00 9.65
N ARG A 159 19.08 -11.96 9.63
CA ARG A 159 19.87 -10.73 9.81
C ARG A 159 19.57 -9.74 8.69
N ILE A 160 19.49 -10.20 7.44
CA ILE A 160 19.15 -9.39 6.27
C ILE A 160 17.76 -8.76 6.43
N LEU A 161 16.73 -9.52 6.82
CA LEU A 161 15.38 -8.99 7.00
C LEU A 161 15.32 -7.91 8.10
N LYS A 162 15.97 -8.14 9.24
CA LYS A 162 16.10 -7.13 10.31
C LYS A 162 16.85 -5.90 9.82
N GLY A 163 17.95 -6.08 9.09
CA GLY A 163 18.75 -5.01 8.50
C GLY A 163 17.96 -4.17 7.50
N PHE A 164 17.21 -4.84 6.62
CA PHE A 164 16.34 -4.23 5.63
C PHE A 164 15.30 -3.31 6.29
N LEU A 165 14.63 -3.79 7.34
CA LEU A 165 13.68 -2.98 8.10
C LEU A 165 14.35 -1.76 8.77
N ARG A 166 15.53 -1.95 9.38
CA ARG A 166 16.28 -0.86 10.04
C ARG A 166 16.71 0.21 9.04
N ALA A 167 17.18 -0.18 7.86
CA ALA A 167 17.62 0.72 6.80
C ALA A 167 16.45 1.50 6.18
N ASN A 168 15.26 0.90 6.14
CA ASN A 168 14.08 1.48 5.52
C ASN A 168 13.11 2.03 6.57
N LYS A 169 13.48 3.11 7.27
CA LYS A 169 12.65 3.73 8.34
C LYS A 169 11.20 4.02 7.94
N PHE A 170 10.94 4.32 6.67
CA PHE A 170 9.57 4.54 6.17
C PHE A 170 8.70 3.27 6.22
N LEU A 171 9.32 2.09 6.18
CA LEU A 171 8.62 0.83 6.45
C LEU A 171 8.13 0.77 7.89
N LYS A 172 8.80 1.39 8.85
CA LYS A 172 8.28 1.45 10.22
C LYS A 172 6.93 2.16 10.28
N SER A 173 6.77 3.24 9.51
CA SER A 173 5.50 3.96 9.39
C SER A 173 4.46 3.28 8.48
N LEU A 174 4.87 2.37 7.60
CA LEU A 174 3.94 1.64 6.71
C LEU A 174 3.49 0.31 7.33
N LEU A 175 4.41 -0.40 7.98
CA LEU A 175 4.23 -1.63 8.73
C LEU A 175 3.83 -1.37 10.20
N ASN A 176 3.79 -0.09 10.58
CA ASN A 176 3.31 0.39 11.88
C ASN A 176 4.09 -0.10 13.10
N LEU A 177 5.40 -0.19 12.95
CA LEU A 177 6.34 -0.83 13.86
C LEU A 177 6.90 0.11 14.96
N ASP A 178 6.28 1.26 15.20
CA ASP A 178 6.64 2.14 16.32
C ASP A 178 5.89 1.71 17.60
N TYR A 179 6.29 0.58 18.17
CA TYR A 179 6.05 0.29 19.59
C TYR A 179 7.39 0.39 20.31
N LYS A 180 7.57 1.49 21.07
CA LYS A 180 8.65 1.59 22.06
C LYS A 180 8.60 0.32 22.92
N GLN A 181 9.73 -0.36 23.03
CA GLN A 181 9.95 -1.41 24.03
C GLN A 181 9.58 -0.83 25.40
N SER A 182 8.41 -1.18 25.91
CA SER A 182 8.05 -0.99 27.31
C SER A 182 8.94 -1.90 28.14
N ARG A 183 10.18 -1.47 28.41
CA ARG A 183 10.90 -1.93 29.60
C ARG A 183 10.10 -1.36 30.78
N ILE A 184 9.28 -2.20 31.40
CA ILE A 184 8.68 -1.88 32.68
C ILE A 184 9.82 -1.92 33.70
N ALA A 185 10.42 -0.77 33.96
CA ALA A 185 11.13 -0.57 35.22
C ALA A 185 10.07 -0.41 36.32
N PRO A 186 10.20 -1.10 37.47
CA PRO A 186 9.22 -1.01 38.54
C PRO A 186 9.23 0.42 39.10
N LYS A 187 8.12 1.15 38.91
CA LYS A 187 7.92 2.45 39.55
C LYS A 187 7.75 2.24 41.05
N ARG A 188 8.73 2.71 41.83
CA ARG A 188 8.52 3.00 43.25
C ARG A 188 7.49 4.10 43.36
N ILE A 189 6.45 3.83 44.15
CA ILE A 189 5.45 4.80 44.57
C ILE A 189 6.11 5.70 45.62
N HIS A 190 6.00 7.01 45.45
CA HIS A 190 5.94 7.93 46.58
C HIS A 190 4.99 9.11 46.25
N PRO A 191 4.28 9.65 47.25
CA PRO A 191 3.09 10.46 47.05
C PRO A 191 3.34 11.97 47.14
N ASP A 192 2.36 12.69 46.58
CA ASP A 192 1.89 14.06 46.87
C ASP A 192 2.85 15.25 46.77
N SER A 193 2.51 16.18 45.86
CA SER A 193 2.34 17.60 46.20
C SER A 193 1.47 18.32 45.16
N ASN A 194 0.42 18.97 45.64
CA ASN A 194 -0.35 20.01 44.93
C ASN A 194 0.54 21.20 44.54
N ILE A 195 0.16 21.93 43.48
CA ILE A 195 0.20 23.41 43.37
C ILE A 195 -0.62 23.82 42.13
N LEU A 196 -1.61 24.72 42.35
CA LEU A 196 -2.33 25.48 41.33
C LEU A 196 -1.38 26.46 40.62
N GLU A 197 -1.61 26.75 39.33
CA GLU A 197 -1.77 28.14 38.86
C GLU A 197 -2.32 28.24 37.43
N ASN A 198 -3.18 29.24 37.26
CA ASN A 198 -3.85 29.66 36.04
C ASN A 198 -2.89 30.32 35.05
N SER A 199 -3.13 30.19 33.74
CA SER A 199 -3.16 31.37 32.86
C SER A 199 -3.87 31.07 31.53
N GLU A 200 -4.65 32.07 31.13
CA GLU A 200 -5.47 32.17 29.95
C GLU A 200 -4.64 32.01 28.66
N ASN A 201 -5.13 31.23 27.70
CA ASN A 201 -4.68 31.33 26.31
C ASN A 201 -5.88 31.35 25.38
N VAL A 202 -6.12 32.55 24.85
CA VAL A 202 -7.15 32.92 23.87
C VAL A 202 -7.03 32.08 22.59
N PRO A 203 -8.13 31.55 22.03
CA PRO A 203 -8.10 30.82 20.76
C PRO A 203 -7.78 31.77 19.60
N LYS A 204 -6.67 31.55 18.89
CA LYS A 204 -6.39 32.22 17.61
C LYS A 204 -7.38 31.74 16.56
N ILE A 205 -8.29 32.62 16.16
CA ILE A 205 -9.23 32.45 15.04
C ILE A 205 -8.43 32.26 13.74
N PRO A 206 -8.67 31.21 12.93
CA PRO A 206 -8.04 31.05 11.63
C PRO A 206 -8.52 32.12 10.65
N LYS A 207 -7.57 32.81 10.00
CA LYS A 207 -7.82 33.79 8.94
C LYS A 207 -8.60 33.14 7.77
N ILE A 208 -9.83 33.60 7.52
CA ILE A 208 -10.66 33.21 6.39
C ILE A 208 -10.11 33.92 5.14
N SER A 209 -9.51 33.17 4.22
CA SER A 209 -9.14 33.69 2.90
C SER A 209 -10.39 33.78 2.01
N THR A 210 -10.69 34.98 1.52
CA THR A 210 -11.81 35.38 0.65
C THR A 210 -11.70 34.88 -0.80
N GLY A 211 -11.24 33.65 -1.01
CA GLY A 211 -11.27 32.99 -2.32
C GLY A 211 -12.61 32.28 -2.53
N ASN A 212 -13.20 32.37 -3.72
CA ASN A 212 -14.37 31.57 -4.09
C ASN A 212 -14.15 30.09 -3.70
N PRO A 213 -15.08 29.44 -2.98
CA PRO A 213 -14.88 28.10 -2.47
C PRO A 213 -14.68 27.13 -3.64
N LYS A 214 -13.52 26.47 -3.67
CA LYS A 214 -13.20 25.48 -4.71
C LYS A 214 -14.24 24.35 -4.66
N LYS A 215 -14.94 24.13 -5.77
CA LYS A 215 -15.86 23.01 -5.96
C LYS A 215 -15.11 21.82 -6.56
N TYR A 216 -15.38 20.63 -6.04
CA TYR A 216 -14.80 19.37 -6.53
C TYR A 216 -15.92 18.43 -6.98
N LYS A 217 -15.66 17.67 -8.04
CA LYS A 217 -16.59 16.67 -8.56
C LYS A 217 -16.49 15.38 -7.76
N CYS A 218 -17.61 14.84 -7.27
CA CYS A 218 -17.62 13.52 -6.65
C CYS A 218 -17.39 12.44 -7.71
N SER A 219 -16.56 11.44 -7.41
CA SER A 219 -16.23 10.37 -8.34
C SER A 219 -17.33 9.31 -8.47
N ILE A 220 -18.32 9.33 -7.55
CA ILE A 220 -19.44 8.38 -7.51
C ILE A 220 -20.67 9.00 -8.17
N CYS A 221 -21.28 10.05 -7.59
CA CYS A 221 -22.47 10.69 -8.18
C CYS A 221 -22.17 11.75 -9.24
N SER A 222 -20.92 12.06 -9.55
CA SER A 222 -20.55 13.12 -10.50
C SER A 222 -21.00 14.55 -10.15
N GLU A 223 -21.59 14.77 -8.97
CA GLU A 223 -22.02 16.11 -8.54
C GLU A 223 -20.85 16.97 -8.04
N PHE A 224 -20.94 18.28 -8.27
CA PHE A 224 -20.01 19.26 -7.71
C PHE A 224 -20.39 19.63 -6.28
N LYS A 225 -19.44 19.48 -5.36
CA LYS A 225 -19.61 19.82 -3.95
C LYS A 225 -18.50 20.77 -3.50
N ASN A 226 -18.78 21.58 -2.49
CA ASN A 226 -17.78 22.46 -1.88
C ASN A 226 -16.66 21.63 -1.23
N SER A 227 -15.47 22.22 -1.09
CA SER A 227 -14.30 21.59 -0.48
C SER A 227 -14.55 20.94 0.89
N GLU A 228 -15.46 21.51 1.68
CA GLU A 228 -15.83 21.02 3.01
C GLU A 228 -16.72 19.77 2.98
N LYS A 229 -17.40 19.50 1.85
CA LYS A 229 -18.33 18.36 1.67
C LYS A 229 -17.72 17.25 0.79
N ILE A 230 -16.42 17.35 0.51
CA ILE A 230 -15.66 16.38 -0.29
C ILE A 230 -14.49 15.92 0.57
N SER A 231 -14.39 14.61 0.76
CA SER A 231 -13.14 14.04 1.22
C SER A 231 -12.27 13.65 0.03
N GLY A 232 -11.01 14.11 0.07
CA GLY A 232 -9.97 13.70 -0.85
C GLY A 232 -9.33 12.41 -0.35
N PHE A 233 -9.47 11.33 -1.12
CA PHE A 233 -8.90 10.03 -0.80
C PHE A 233 -7.64 9.80 -1.61
N ARG A 234 -6.58 9.33 -0.95
CA ARG A 234 -5.42 8.79 -1.67
C ARG A 234 -5.72 7.35 -2.05
N LEU A 235 -5.57 7.02 -3.32
CA LEU A 235 -5.70 5.66 -3.83
C LEU A 235 -4.41 4.89 -3.52
N ASN A 236 -4.33 4.37 -2.29
CA ASN A 236 -3.23 3.54 -1.82
C ASN A 236 -3.66 2.07 -1.69
N GLY A 237 -4.39 1.55 -2.68
CA GLY A 237 -5.04 0.25 -2.60
C GLY A 237 -6.25 0.26 -1.67
N GLN A 238 -7.04 1.35 -1.70
CA GLN A 238 -8.28 1.52 -0.93
C GLN A 238 -9.52 1.66 -1.82
N GLU A 239 -9.32 1.76 -3.14
CA GLU A 239 -10.35 1.82 -4.17
C GLU A 239 -11.36 0.67 -4.06
N TYR A 240 -10.91 -0.52 -3.66
CA TYR A 240 -11.79 -1.66 -3.49
C TYR A 240 -12.84 -1.44 -2.39
N LEU A 241 -12.58 -0.62 -1.36
CA LEU A 241 -13.57 -0.37 -0.30
C LEU A 241 -14.79 0.36 -0.84
N ILE A 242 -14.60 1.21 -1.83
CA ILE A 242 -15.69 1.92 -2.50
C ILE A 242 -16.50 0.92 -3.32
N ALA A 243 -15.83 0.10 -4.13
CA ALA A 243 -16.48 -0.97 -4.88
C ALA A 243 -17.29 -1.90 -3.96
N VAL A 244 -16.68 -2.38 -2.87
CA VAL A 244 -17.31 -3.25 -1.89
C VAL A 244 -18.53 -2.59 -1.25
N GLY A 245 -18.39 -1.37 -0.74
CA GLY A 245 -19.52 -0.67 -0.11
C GLY A 245 -20.67 -0.41 -1.09
N MET A 246 -20.38 -0.03 -2.33
CA MET A 246 -21.41 0.22 -3.34
C MET A 246 -22.10 -1.06 -3.81
N VAL A 247 -21.38 -2.19 -3.86
CA VAL A 247 -21.94 -3.51 -4.21
C VAL A 247 -22.78 -4.08 -3.08
N LEU A 248 -22.29 -4.01 -1.83
CA LEU A 248 -23.06 -4.43 -0.66
C LEU A 248 -24.34 -3.61 -0.47
N GLY A 249 -24.34 -2.36 -0.91
CA GLY A 249 -25.49 -1.46 -0.85
C GLY A 249 -26.43 -1.61 -2.04
N GLU A 250 -26.16 -2.59 -2.92
CA GLU A 250 -26.91 -2.87 -4.15
C GLU A 250 -27.01 -1.68 -5.12
N VAL A 251 -26.12 -0.69 -4.97
CA VAL A 251 -26.06 0.49 -5.86
C VAL A 251 -25.28 0.16 -7.13
N TRP A 252 -24.25 -0.69 -7.02
CA TRP A 252 -23.45 -1.17 -8.14
C TRP A 252 -23.53 -2.68 -8.28
N THR A 253 -23.55 -3.14 -9.53
CA THR A 253 -23.20 -4.52 -9.89
C THR A 253 -21.70 -4.75 -9.79
N ASP A 254 -21.29 -6.02 -9.68
CA ASP A 254 -19.87 -6.42 -9.73
C ASP A 254 -19.15 -5.83 -10.95
N GLU A 255 -19.83 -5.76 -12.10
CA GLU A 255 -19.26 -5.23 -13.34
C GLU A 255 -19.08 -3.70 -13.30
N GLN A 256 -20.06 -2.97 -12.76
CA GLN A 256 -19.93 -1.52 -12.55
C GLN A 256 -18.79 -1.19 -11.60
N ALA A 257 -18.64 -1.96 -10.53
CA ALA A 257 -17.55 -1.81 -9.57
C ALA A 257 -16.17 -2.07 -10.19
N LYS A 258 -16.03 -3.12 -11.02
CA LYS A 258 -14.78 -3.39 -11.78
C LYS A 258 -14.44 -2.28 -12.76
N ASN A 259 -15.45 -1.77 -13.48
CA ASN A 259 -15.28 -0.66 -14.41
C ASN A 259 -14.86 0.63 -13.69
N PHE A 260 -15.46 0.91 -12.53
CA PHE A 260 -15.04 2.03 -11.68
C PHE A 260 -13.58 1.92 -11.28
N ILE A 261 -13.14 0.79 -10.72
CA ILE A 261 -11.75 0.55 -10.31
C ILE A 261 -10.80 0.75 -11.49
N SER A 262 -11.14 0.20 -12.65
CA SER A 262 -10.35 0.34 -13.88
C SER A 262 -10.22 1.80 -14.32
N SER A 263 -11.30 2.59 -14.20
CA SER A 263 -11.33 4.02 -14.58
C SER A 263 -10.51 4.93 -13.66
N ILE A 264 -10.18 4.47 -12.45
CA ILE A 264 -9.38 5.20 -11.48
C ILE A 264 -7.98 4.61 -11.29
N ASN A 265 -7.67 3.50 -11.97
CA ASN A 265 -6.36 2.89 -11.94
C ASN A 265 -5.30 3.89 -12.45
N GLY A 266 -4.22 4.07 -11.69
CA GLY A 266 -3.18 5.07 -11.97
C GLY A 266 -3.47 6.51 -11.51
N LYS A 267 -4.68 6.82 -10.99
CA LYS A 267 -4.93 8.11 -10.33
C LYS A 267 -4.34 8.10 -8.92
N LEU A 268 -3.71 9.21 -8.53
CA LEU A 268 -3.17 9.36 -7.17
C LEU A 268 -4.26 9.66 -6.13
N ARG A 269 -5.35 10.30 -6.55
CA ARG A 269 -6.45 10.71 -5.68
C ARG A 269 -7.79 10.66 -6.39
N ILE A 270 -8.82 10.45 -5.59
CA ILE A 270 -10.22 10.65 -5.97
C ILE A 270 -10.91 11.51 -4.92
N SER A 271 -11.95 12.21 -5.35
CA SER A 271 -12.83 12.99 -4.50
C SER A 271 -14.15 12.24 -4.35
N ILE A 272 -14.59 12.03 -3.11
CA ILE A 272 -15.90 11.42 -2.80
C ILE A 272 -16.62 12.38 -1.86
N CYS A 273 -17.93 12.55 -2.03
CA CYS A 273 -18.68 13.41 -1.12
C CYS A 273 -18.91 12.69 0.21
N GLU A 274 -19.12 13.46 1.28
CA GLU A 274 -19.33 12.89 2.62
C GLU A 274 -20.54 11.94 2.69
N ILE A 275 -21.57 12.16 1.85
CA ILE A 275 -22.76 11.30 1.77
C ILE A 275 -22.35 9.89 1.33
N HIS A 276 -21.70 9.73 0.17
CA HIS A 276 -21.27 8.40 -0.27
C HIS A 276 -20.23 7.79 0.66
N ARG A 277 -19.35 8.60 1.26
CA ARG A 277 -18.42 8.09 2.27
C ARG A 277 -19.19 7.47 3.44
N PHE A 278 -20.20 8.17 3.94
CA PHE A 278 -21.05 7.71 5.02
C PHE A 278 -21.81 6.43 4.62
N GLU A 279 -22.45 6.41 3.46
CA GLU A 279 -23.18 5.25 2.92
C GLU A 279 -22.28 4.01 2.80
N ILE A 280 -21.09 4.15 2.23
CA ILE A 280 -20.10 3.07 2.11
C ILE A 280 -19.75 2.52 3.51
N ASN A 281 -19.51 3.39 4.48
CA ASN A 281 -19.21 2.95 5.84
C ASN A 281 -20.38 2.22 6.47
N CYS A 282 -21.58 2.81 6.43
CA CYS A 282 -22.78 2.21 6.99
C CYS A 282 -23.05 0.83 6.40
N THR A 283 -22.95 0.70 5.09
CA THR A 283 -23.19 -0.55 4.38
C THR A 283 -22.21 -1.64 4.80
N ILE A 284 -20.91 -1.33 4.87
CA ILE A 284 -19.90 -2.30 5.31
C ILE A 284 -20.12 -2.68 6.79
N LEU A 285 -20.41 -1.71 7.67
CA LEU A 285 -20.72 -1.99 9.08
C LEU A 285 -21.97 -2.86 9.24
N GLN A 286 -23.02 -2.60 8.48
CA GLN A 286 -24.25 -3.39 8.43
C GLN A 286 -23.98 -4.83 7.96
N SER A 287 -23.16 -5.02 6.93
CA SER A 287 -22.77 -6.36 6.44
C SER A 287 -22.04 -7.18 7.52
N LEU A 288 -21.31 -6.50 8.41
CA LEU A 288 -20.61 -7.08 9.54
C LEU A 288 -21.46 -7.20 10.81
N LYS A 289 -22.72 -6.74 10.78
CA LYS A 289 -23.63 -6.63 11.94
C LYS A 289 -22.98 -5.92 13.14
N ILE A 290 -22.30 -4.81 12.88
CA ILE A 290 -21.72 -3.95 13.90
C ILE A 290 -22.20 -2.51 13.70
N GLU A 291 -22.29 -1.75 14.79
CA GLU A 291 -22.81 -0.38 14.76
C GLU A 291 -21.73 0.66 14.45
N ASN A 292 -20.49 0.36 14.82
CA ASN A 292 -19.38 1.29 14.65
C ASN A 292 -18.04 0.60 14.41
N ILE A 293 -17.10 1.36 13.87
CA ILE A 293 -15.78 0.86 13.49
C ILE A 293 -14.95 0.30 14.66
N HIS A 294 -15.24 0.68 15.91
CA HIS A 294 -14.53 0.17 17.08
C HIS A 294 -15.01 -1.23 17.48
N GLN A 295 -16.17 -1.66 16.98
CA GLN A 295 -16.72 -2.99 17.20
C GLN A 295 -16.23 -4.04 16.19
N LEU A 296 -15.42 -3.66 15.20
CA LEU A 296 -14.84 -4.60 14.23
C LEU A 296 -14.15 -5.81 14.89
N LYS A 297 -13.54 -5.60 16.06
CA LYS A 297 -12.89 -6.67 16.85
C LYS A 297 -13.84 -7.70 17.48
N PHE A 298 -15.13 -7.44 17.39
CA PHE A 298 -16.20 -8.30 17.88
C PHE A 298 -17.03 -8.89 16.74
N CYS A 299 -16.70 -8.59 15.47
CA CYS A 299 -17.45 -9.13 14.35
C CYS A 299 -17.29 -10.66 14.27
N SER A 300 -18.34 -11.33 13.83
CA SER A 300 -18.30 -12.77 13.57
C SER A 300 -17.30 -13.10 12.46
N PHE A 301 -16.55 -14.19 12.61
CA PHE A 301 -15.66 -14.71 11.57
C PHE A 301 -16.41 -14.99 10.28
N SER A 302 -17.58 -15.65 10.35
CA SER A 302 -18.39 -15.98 9.17
C SER A 302 -18.85 -14.74 8.39
N LEU A 303 -19.26 -13.68 9.09
CA LEU A 303 -19.65 -12.41 8.45
C LEU A 303 -18.44 -11.73 7.80
N PHE A 304 -17.30 -11.77 8.48
CA PHE A 304 -16.08 -11.17 7.95
C PHE A 304 -15.50 -11.95 6.77
N ASP A 305 -15.57 -13.28 6.77
CA ASP A 305 -15.16 -14.13 5.65
C ASP A 305 -16.01 -13.87 4.40
N ASN A 306 -17.33 -13.75 4.56
CA ASN A 306 -18.23 -13.38 3.47
C ASN A 306 -17.87 -12.00 2.88
N LEU A 307 -17.58 -11.02 3.75
CA LEU A 307 -17.13 -9.69 3.33
C LEU A 307 -15.79 -9.77 2.59
N MET A 308 -14.86 -10.61 3.05
CA MET A 308 -13.57 -10.82 2.42
C MET A 308 -13.69 -11.49 1.05
N GLU A 309 -14.61 -12.45 0.89
CA GLU A 309 -14.90 -13.09 -0.40
C GLU A 309 -15.35 -12.04 -1.43
N ILE A 310 -16.31 -11.18 -1.07
CA ILE A 310 -16.76 -10.08 -1.92
C ILE A 310 -15.60 -9.12 -2.22
N SER A 311 -14.81 -8.77 -1.21
CA SER A 311 -13.68 -7.85 -1.35
C SER A 311 -12.61 -8.38 -2.30
N ARG A 312 -12.35 -9.69 -2.29
CA ARG A 312 -11.35 -10.33 -3.16
C ARG A 312 -11.76 -10.35 -4.64
N LYS A 313 -13.05 -10.19 -4.98
CA LYS A 313 -13.47 -9.96 -6.37
C LYS A 313 -12.85 -8.70 -6.98
N PHE A 314 -12.53 -7.70 -6.14
CA PHE A 314 -12.01 -6.40 -6.55
C PHE A 314 -10.54 -6.20 -6.18
N CYS A 315 -10.05 -6.92 -5.18
CA CYS A 315 -8.65 -6.93 -4.76
C CYS A 315 -8.25 -8.39 -4.43
N PRO A 316 -7.83 -9.19 -5.44
CA PRO A 316 -7.61 -10.63 -5.25
C PRO A 316 -6.61 -10.99 -4.14
N ASN A 317 -5.60 -10.15 -3.94
CA ASN A 317 -4.54 -10.35 -2.94
C ASN A 317 -4.85 -9.72 -1.58
N LEU A 318 -6.12 -9.37 -1.32
CA LEU A 318 -6.51 -8.70 -0.09
C LEU A 318 -6.48 -9.65 1.10
N THR A 319 -5.72 -9.28 2.12
CA THR A 319 -5.69 -9.95 3.42
C THR A 319 -6.68 -9.30 4.40
N MET A 320 -7.10 -10.05 5.43
CA MET A 320 -7.98 -9.53 6.49
C MET A 320 -7.36 -8.33 7.19
N SER A 321 -6.07 -8.41 7.56
CA SER A 321 -5.34 -7.31 8.21
C SER A 321 -5.36 -6.04 7.35
N ARG A 322 -5.16 -6.20 6.04
CA ARG A 322 -5.19 -5.08 5.10
C ARG A 322 -6.57 -4.50 4.96
N PHE A 323 -7.62 -5.32 4.93
CA PHE A 323 -9.01 -4.87 4.97
C PHE A 323 -9.27 -4.04 6.22
N PHE A 324 -8.97 -4.59 7.40
CA PHE A 324 -9.19 -3.94 8.69
C PHE A 324 -8.57 -2.54 8.76
N LEU A 325 -7.29 -2.45 8.39
CA LEU A 325 -6.54 -1.18 8.42
C LEU A 325 -7.12 -0.18 7.42
N ASN A 326 -7.35 -0.61 6.18
CA ASN A 326 -7.87 0.27 5.15
C ASN A 326 -9.26 0.77 5.50
N PHE A 327 -10.14 -0.11 5.99
CA PHE A 327 -11.51 0.25 6.34
C PHE A 327 -11.57 1.17 7.56
N PHE A 328 -10.73 0.94 8.57
CA PHE A 328 -10.63 1.84 9.72
C PHE A 328 -10.15 3.24 9.31
N HIS A 329 -9.15 3.31 8.42
CA HIS A 329 -8.69 4.59 7.86
C HIS A 329 -9.76 5.29 7.04
N PHE A 330 -10.45 4.53 6.20
CA PHE A 330 -11.53 5.02 5.37
C PHE A 330 -12.69 5.57 6.22
N SER A 331 -13.06 4.87 7.30
CA SER A 331 -14.15 5.29 8.19
C SER A 331 -13.80 6.50 9.05
N THR A 332 -12.62 6.51 9.67
CA THR A 332 -12.29 7.55 10.65
C THR A 332 -11.68 8.80 10.04
N GLY A 333 -11.16 8.72 8.81
CA GLY A 333 -10.34 9.77 8.19
C GLY A 333 -9.04 10.08 8.94
N LYS A 334 -8.82 9.40 10.07
CA LYS A 334 -7.64 9.55 10.91
C LYS A 334 -6.59 8.58 10.43
N LYS A 335 -5.36 9.09 10.28
CA LYS A 335 -4.16 8.25 10.18
C LYS A 335 -3.74 7.67 11.54
N ASN A 336 -4.62 7.71 12.56
CA ASN A 336 -4.28 7.24 13.89
C ASN A 336 -4.41 5.72 13.95
N ILE A 337 -3.36 5.08 13.45
CA ILE A 337 -3.20 3.65 13.21
C ILE A 337 -3.25 2.83 14.51
N SER A 338 -2.84 3.39 15.64
CA SER A 338 -2.71 2.64 16.91
C SER A 338 -4.03 2.01 17.36
N LYS A 339 -5.15 2.75 17.23
CA LYS A 339 -6.49 2.22 17.56
C LYS A 339 -6.96 1.13 16.58
N SER A 340 -6.64 1.27 15.30
CA SER A 340 -6.97 0.27 14.27
C SER A 340 -6.21 -1.04 14.48
N ARG A 341 -4.94 -0.96 14.88
CA ARG A 341 -4.07 -2.11 15.11
C ARG A 341 -4.44 -2.85 16.40
N SER A 342 -4.75 -2.13 17.49
CA SER A 342 -5.26 -2.76 18.72
C SER A 342 -6.52 -3.57 18.42
N ALA A 343 -7.47 -2.98 17.69
CA ALA A 343 -8.70 -3.67 17.32
C ALA A 343 -8.45 -4.94 16.47
N TYR A 344 -7.54 -4.89 15.49
CA TYR A 344 -7.19 -6.07 14.70
C TYR A 344 -6.46 -7.14 15.51
N LEU A 345 -5.50 -6.77 16.38
CA LEU A 345 -4.77 -7.74 17.21
C LEU A 345 -5.71 -8.44 18.19
N GLU A 346 -6.62 -7.70 18.82
CA GLU A 346 -7.65 -8.28 19.69
C GLU A 346 -8.60 -9.21 18.92
N TYR A 347 -8.89 -8.93 17.64
CA TYR A 347 -9.64 -9.85 16.77
C TYR A 347 -8.86 -11.12 16.44
N TYR A 348 -7.59 -10.97 16.06
CA TYR A 348 -6.70 -12.08 15.70
C TYR A 348 -6.43 -13.00 16.90
N GLU A 349 -6.17 -12.43 18.07
CA GLU A 349 -5.99 -13.20 19.31
C GLU A 349 -7.24 -14.04 19.63
N LYS A 350 -8.45 -13.51 19.40
CA LYS A 350 -9.70 -14.29 19.55
C LYS A 350 -9.85 -15.41 18.53
N LEU A 351 -9.44 -15.18 17.29
CA LEU A 351 -9.47 -16.22 16.24
C LEU A 351 -8.63 -17.43 16.64
N HIS A 352 -7.46 -17.17 17.23
CA HIS A 352 -6.48 -18.21 17.53
C HIS A 352 -6.52 -18.71 18.98
N SER A 353 -7.27 -18.07 19.88
CA SER A 353 -7.48 -18.57 21.25
C SER A 353 -8.52 -19.70 21.34
N GLY A 354 -9.23 -20.01 20.26
CA GLY A 354 -10.30 -21.01 20.26
C GLY A 354 -11.55 -20.58 21.04
N GLU A 355 -11.67 -19.30 21.41
CA GLU A 355 -12.91 -18.75 21.97
C GLU A 355 -13.99 -18.71 20.88
N ASN A 356 -14.68 -19.83 20.71
CA ASN A 356 -15.85 -19.94 19.84
C ASN A 356 -16.96 -18.99 20.35
N THR A 357 -17.08 -17.83 19.71
CA THR A 357 -18.05 -16.78 20.06
C THR A 357 -19.44 -17.01 19.48
N GLU A 358 -19.70 -18.11 18.77
CA GLU A 358 -21.05 -18.47 18.33
C GLU A 358 -22.06 -18.57 19.49
N LYS A 359 -21.59 -18.74 20.75
CA LYS A 359 -22.45 -18.77 21.93
C LYS A 359 -22.64 -17.44 22.67
N LYS A 360 -21.91 -16.35 22.35
CA LYS A 360 -22.00 -15.07 23.10
C LYS A 360 -22.80 -13.97 22.41
N LEU A 361 -23.19 -14.13 21.15
CA LEU A 361 -24.01 -13.16 20.41
C LEU A 361 -25.52 -13.44 20.47
N CYS A 362 -25.98 -14.52 21.13
CA CYS A 362 -27.41 -14.81 21.34
C CYS A 362 -27.95 -14.35 22.72
N HIS A 363 -27.17 -13.63 23.53
CA HIS A 363 -27.61 -13.17 24.86
C HIS A 363 -27.30 -11.69 25.09
N LEU A 364 -27.74 -10.84 24.19
CA LEU A 364 -28.01 -9.42 24.46
C LEU A 364 -29.18 -9.01 23.54
N GLU A 365 -30.37 -9.52 23.86
CA GLU A 365 -31.65 -8.89 23.49
C GLU A 365 -32.01 -7.84 24.55
#